data_AF-A0A527ZDF0-F1
#
_entry.id   AF-A0A527ZDF0-F1
#
_cell.length_a   1.000
_cell.length_b   1.000
_cell.length_c   1.000
_cell.angle_alpha   90.00
_cell.angle_beta   90.00
_cell.angle_gamma   90.00
#
_symmetry.space_group_name_H-M   'P 1'
#
loop_
_entity.id
_entity.type
_entity.pdbx_description
1 polymer ?
#
loop_
_entity_poly.entity_id
_entity_poly.type
_entity_poly.pdbx_seq_one_letter_code
_entity_poly.pdbx_strand_id
1 'polypeptide(L)'
;FHLARHGWTDIVLLERDELTSGSTWHAAGGMHTINGDPNVAKLQKYTISLYKEIEELSGQATGVHLTGGVLLAATEARLDWL
;
A
#
# COMPACT_ATOMS: atom_id res chain seq x y z
N PHE A 1 1.05 -10.48 8.68
CA PHE A 1 2.47 -10.52 8.24
C PHE A 1 3.42 -9.95 9.28
N HIS A 2 3.40 -8.64 9.58
CA HIS A 2 4.42 -8.01 10.44
C HIS A 2 4.58 -8.61 11.84
N LEU A 3 3.48 -8.92 12.55
CA LEU A 3 3.57 -9.55 13.87
C LEU A 3 4.38 -10.86 13.83
N ALA A 4 4.02 -11.77 12.92
CA ALA A 4 4.72 -13.04 12.75
C ALA A 4 6.20 -12.83 12.39
N ARG A 5 6.47 -11.87 11.49
CA ARG A 5 7.84 -11.50 11.10
C ARG A 5 8.67 -10.95 12.27
N HIS A 6 8.03 -10.30 13.24
CA HIS A 6 8.66 -9.80 14.46
C HIS A 6 8.69 -10.82 15.61
N GLY A 7 8.52 -12.12 15.30
CA GLY A 7 8.75 -13.20 16.24
C GLY A 7 7.54 -13.56 17.10
N TRP A 8 6.37 -12.98 16.85
CA TRP A 8 5.15 -13.41 17.52
C TRP A 8 4.68 -14.74 16.93
N THR A 9 4.51 -15.75 17.77
CA THR A 9 4.16 -17.12 17.35
C THR A 9 2.69 -17.46 17.55
N ASP A 10 2.05 -16.88 18.56
CA ASP A 10 0.65 -17.17 18.93
C ASP A 10 -0.32 -16.20 18.23
N ILE A 11 -0.40 -16.28 16.90
CA ILE A 11 -1.23 -15.40 16.07
C ILE A 11 -2.34 -16.20 15.39
N VAL A 12 -3.57 -15.68 15.46
CA VAL A 12 -4.70 -16.19 14.68
C VAL A 12 -5.25 -15.05 13.82
N LEU A 13 -5.52 -15.36 12.54
CA LEU A 13 -6.27 -14.50 11.63
C LEU A 13 -7.63 -15.15 11.38
N LEU A 14 -8.71 -14.42 11.65
CA LEU A 14 -10.08 -14.87 11.42
C LEU A 14 -10.63 -14.15 10.19
N GLU A 15 -11.00 -14.92 9.17
CA GLU A 15 -11.69 -14.46 7.96
C GLU A 15 -13.08 -15.10 7.92
N ARG A 16 -14.08 -14.35 7.48
CA ARG A 16 -15.47 -14.82 7.41
C ARG A 16 -15.68 -15.79 6.25
N ASP A 17 -15.02 -15.55 5.11
CA ASP A 17 -15.15 -16.35 3.89
C ASP A 17 -13.76 -16.68 3.31
N GLU A 18 -13.41 -16.15 2.13
CA GLU A 18 -12.07 -16.26 1.54
C GLU A 18 -11.25 -14.98 1.73
N LEU A 19 -9.92 -15.12 1.77
CA LEU A 19 -9.01 -13.98 1.79
C LEU A 19 -9.32 -13.07 0.59
N THR A 20 -9.31 -11.76 0.83
CA THR A 20 -9.56 -10.71 -0.18
C THR A 20 -11.03 -10.50 -0.59
N SER A 21 -11.98 -11.32 -0.13
CA SER A 21 -13.43 -11.24 -0.47
C SER A 21 -14.14 -9.93 -0.10
N GLY A 22 -13.50 -9.08 0.71
CA GLY A 22 -13.94 -7.72 1.02
C GLY A 22 -13.66 -6.70 -0.09
N SER A 23 -13.23 -5.49 0.28
CA SER A 23 -12.94 -4.45 -0.74
C SER A 23 -11.64 -4.66 -1.49
N THR A 24 -10.76 -5.54 -1.00
CA THR A 24 -9.42 -5.77 -1.55
C THR A 24 -9.45 -6.29 -2.98
N TRP A 25 -10.30 -7.27 -3.31
CA TRP A 25 -10.31 -7.88 -4.64
C TRP A 25 -10.69 -6.90 -5.75
N HIS A 26 -11.53 -5.90 -5.46
CA HIS A 26 -12.04 -4.95 -6.45
C HIS A 26 -11.35 -3.59 -6.40
N ALA A 27 -10.26 -3.45 -5.62
CA ALA A 27 -9.49 -2.22 -5.60
C ALA A 27 -8.77 -2.01 -6.95
N ALA A 28 -8.76 -0.78 -7.46
CA ALA A 28 -8.05 -0.45 -8.69
C ALA A 28 -6.51 -0.53 -8.56
N GLY A 29 -5.99 -0.65 -7.33
CA GLY A 29 -4.55 -0.85 -7.07
C GLY A 29 -3.67 0.41 -7.21
N GLY A 30 -4.25 1.60 -7.37
CA GLY A 30 -3.50 2.85 -7.46
C GLY A 30 -2.84 3.24 -6.13
N MET A 31 -1.57 3.68 -6.19
CA MET A 31 -0.77 4.07 -5.02
C MET A 31 -0.02 5.39 -5.28
N HIS A 32 0.03 6.27 -4.28
CA HIS A 32 0.81 7.52 -4.29
C HIS A 32 1.31 7.85 -2.89
N THR A 33 2.31 8.73 -2.80
CA THR A 33 2.89 9.18 -1.52
C THR A 33 2.57 10.64 -1.17
N ILE A 34 1.90 11.38 -2.06
CA ILE A 34 1.50 12.77 -1.79
C ILE A 34 0.40 12.77 -0.74
N ASN A 35 0.66 13.43 0.38
CA ASN A 35 -0.25 13.52 1.50
C ASN A 35 -0.01 14.82 2.28
N GLY A 36 -1.07 15.40 2.85
CA GLY A 36 -0.96 16.58 3.71
C GLY A 36 -0.30 16.29 5.06
N ASP A 37 -0.30 15.02 5.50
CA ASP A 37 0.41 14.56 6.70
C ASP A 37 1.71 13.82 6.32
N PRO A 38 2.89 14.34 6.74
CA PRO A 38 4.18 13.69 6.50
C PRO A 38 4.29 12.25 7.03
N ASN A 39 3.61 11.92 8.13
CA ASN A 39 3.63 10.57 8.69
C ASN A 39 2.86 9.58 7.80
N VAL A 40 1.75 10.04 7.22
CA VAL A 40 0.98 9.23 6.27
C VAL A 40 1.77 9.06 4.97
N ALA A 41 2.43 10.11 4.47
CA ALA A 41 3.33 10.00 3.31
C ALA A 41 4.46 8.97 3.55
N LYS A 42 5.03 8.96 4.76
CA LYS A 42 6.04 7.98 5.16
C LYS A 42 5.49 6.55 5.19
N LEU A 43 4.28 6.35 5.71
CA LEU A 43 3.61 5.05 5.71
C LEU A 43 3.31 4.56 4.28
N GLN A 44 2.81 5.43 3.41
CA GLN A 44 2.57 5.10 2.00
C GLN A 44 3.87 4.69 1.29
N LYS A 45 4.96 5.44 1.51
CA LYS A 45 6.29 5.09 0.98
C LYS A 45 6.76 3.71 1.49
N TYR A 46 6.55 3.42 2.76
CA TYR A 46 6.85 2.12 3.34
C TYR A 46 6.06 1.00 2.65
N THR A 47 4.74 1.14 2.51
CA THR A 47 3.87 0.15 1.85
C THR A 47 4.31 -0.12 0.42
N ILE A 48 4.60 0.92 -0.37
CA ILE A 48 5.07 0.77 -1.75
C ILE A 48 6.38 -0.02 -1.79
N SER A 49 7.30 0.28 -0.86
CA SER A 49 8.60 -0.40 -0.79
C SER A 49 8.47 -1.86 -0.33
N LEU A 50 7.50 -2.15 0.54
CA LEU A 50 7.25 -3.47 1.09
C LEU A 50 6.81 -4.50 0.02
N TYR A 51 6.10 -4.08 -1.04
CA TYR A 51 5.69 -5.01 -2.09
C TYR A 51 6.88 -5.70 -2.77
N LYS A 52 7.96 -4.95 -3.06
CA LYS A 52 9.19 -5.53 -3.62
C LYS A 52 9.77 -6.60 -2.70
N GLU A 53 9.83 -6.31 -1.40
CA GLU A 53 10.32 -7.25 -0.41
C GLU A 53 9.41 -8.50 -0.29
N ILE A 54 8.09 -8.33 -0.32
CA ILE A 54 7.14 -9.46 -0.29
C ILE A 54 7.34 -10.36 -1.51
N GLU A 55 7.53 -9.79 -2.70
CA GLU A 55 7.82 -10.55 -3.92
C GLU A 55 9.08 -11.40 -3.77
N GLU A 56 10.17 -10.79 -3.29
CA GLU A 56 11.45 -11.46 -3.04
C GLU A 56 11.32 -12.58 -1.99
N LEU A 57 10.60 -12.35 -0.89
CA LEU A 57 10.45 -13.31 0.21
C LEU A 57 9.52 -14.48 -0.14
N SER A 58 8.44 -14.21 -0.87
CA SER A 58 7.41 -15.20 -1.18
C SER A 58 7.68 -15.97 -2.47
N GLY A 59 8.52 -15.42 -3.36
CA GLY A 59 8.68 -15.91 -4.72
C GLY A 59 7.41 -15.74 -5.58
N GLN A 60 6.40 -15.01 -5.10
CA GLN A 60 5.15 -14.73 -5.79
C GLN A 60 5.17 -13.30 -6.31
N ALA A 61 4.86 -13.13 -7.60
CA ALA A 61 4.76 -11.80 -8.20
C ALA A 61 3.65 -10.99 -7.50
N THR A 62 3.98 -9.76 -7.12
CA THR A 62 3.03 -8.81 -6.50
C THR A 62 2.25 -8.00 -7.52
N GLY A 63 2.66 -8.04 -8.80
CA GLY A 63 1.99 -7.31 -9.89
C GLY A 63 2.14 -5.79 -9.77
N VAL A 64 3.11 -5.29 -9.01
CA VAL A 64 3.30 -3.85 -8.79
C VAL A 64 4.01 -3.21 -9.99
N HIS A 65 3.40 -2.16 -10.53
CA HIS A 65 3.96 -1.34 -11.60
C HIS A 65 4.25 0.08 -11.09
N LEU A 66 5.53 0.41 -10.90
CA LEU A 66 5.98 1.74 -10.46
C LEU A 66 6.15 2.70 -11.65
N THR A 67 5.03 3.09 -12.26
CA THR A 67 5.02 3.97 -13.46
C THR A 67 5.11 5.46 -13.13
N GLY A 68 5.17 5.82 -11.84
CA GLY A 68 4.96 7.21 -11.40
C GLY A 68 3.49 7.62 -11.49
N GLY A 69 3.22 8.90 -11.24
CA GLY A 69 1.88 9.48 -11.30
C GLY A 69 1.94 10.98 -11.51
N VAL A 70 0.85 11.54 -12.04
CA VAL A 70 0.73 12.99 -12.31
C VAL A 70 -0.51 13.50 -11.58
N LEU A 71 -0.34 14.55 -10.77
CA LEU A 71 -1.45 15.28 -10.17
C LEU A 71 -1.58 16.60 -10.91
N LEU A 72 -2.78 16.89 -11.40
CA LEU A 72 -3.08 18.12 -12.11
C LEU A 72 -3.70 19.14 -11.15
N ALA A 73 -3.28 20.41 -11.27
CA ALA A 73 -3.91 21.54 -10.61
C ALA A 73 -4.65 22.38 -11.65
N ALA A 74 -5.99 22.42 -11.53
CA ALA A 74 -6.83 23.26 -12.38
C ALA A 74 -7.21 24.60 -11.72
N THR A 75 -6.78 24.83 -10.48
CA THR A 75 -7.06 26.04 -9.69
C THR A 75 -5.84 26.42 -8.86
N GLU A 76 -5.70 27.70 -8.51
CA GLU A 76 -4.61 28.20 -7.65
C GLU A 76 -4.64 27.52 -6.28
N ALA A 77 -5.82 27.38 -5.65
CA ALA A 77 -5.95 26.68 -4.38
C ALA A 77 -5.47 25.22 -4.45
N ARG A 78 -5.62 24.54 -5.59
CA ARG A 78 -5.08 23.18 -5.77
C ARG A 78 -3.57 23.19 -5.97
N LEU A 79 -3.03 24.22 -6.62
CA LEU A 79 -1.59 24.42 -6.76
C LEU A 79 -0.94 24.68 -5.40
N ASP A 80 -1.52 25.56 -4.58
CA ASP A 80 -1.01 25.89 -3.23
C ASP A 80 -1.04 24.69 -2.27
N TRP A 81 -1.96 23.77 -2.48
CA TRP A 81 -2.04 22.53 -1.70
C TRP A 81 -0.99 21.49 -2.09
N LEU A 82 -0.60 21.44 -3.38
CA LEU A 82 0.33 20.43 -3.93
C LEU A 82 1.78 20.77 -3.60
#